data_AF-A0A670HPW5-F1
#
_entry.id   AF-A0A670HPW5-F1
#
_cell.length_a   1.000
_cell.length_b   1.000
_cell.length_c   1.000
_cell.angle_alpha   90.00
_cell.angle_beta   90.00
_cell.angle_gamma   90.00
#
_symmetry.space_group_name_H-M   'P 1'
#
loop_
_entity.id
_entity.type
_entity.pdbx_description
1 polymer ?
#
loop_
_entity_poly.entity_id
_entity_poly.type
_entity_poly.pdbx_seq_one_letter_code
_entity_poly.pdbx_strand_id
1 'polypeptide(L)'
;MAGPHWGWTQRPTVGGARVNDRQSQLILVLSPSSSLLSFSRAQLRLRRRKLTGSGGGWLLLPKTSLTSPPYPEIKLPDPLEEAEHHREIVQKVNELIAMGQYGRLFAVVHFASRQWKVTSEDLILLNNDIPAECGDRIRMEKVNDFTLLESHCWGKDLVRVEATVIEKTESWPKIRMIIRRKSNYKKKTILIQPQTVLRINSIEIAPVLS
;
A
#
# COMPACT_ATOMS: atom_id res chain seq x y z
N MET A 1 24.88 -17.87 54.64
CA MET A 1 24.54 -18.74 53.49
C MET A 1 23.08 -18.47 53.13
N ALA A 2 22.84 -17.66 52.11
CA ALA A 2 21.51 -17.26 51.68
C ALA A 2 21.30 -17.78 50.25
N GLY A 3 20.29 -18.64 50.06
CA GLY A 3 19.88 -19.13 48.74
C GLY A 3 18.86 -18.18 48.09
N PRO A 4 18.79 -18.10 46.75
CA PRO A 4 17.88 -17.19 46.07
C PRO A 4 16.46 -17.76 46.00
N HIS A 5 15.52 -16.95 46.49
CA HIS A 5 14.08 -17.14 46.41
C HIS A 5 13.59 -16.68 45.03
N TRP A 6 13.10 -17.60 44.19
CA TRP A 6 12.50 -17.26 42.89
C TRP A 6 10.98 -17.16 43.02
N GLY A 7 10.45 -15.95 42.84
CA GLY A 7 9.01 -15.68 42.80
C GLY A 7 8.39 -16.11 41.47
N TRP A 8 7.27 -16.83 41.53
CA TRP A 8 6.44 -17.14 40.37
C TRP A 8 5.43 -16.02 40.14
N THR A 9 5.44 -15.40 38.97
CA THR A 9 4.33 -14.54 38.52
C THR A 9 3.47 -15.35 37.55
N GLN A 10 2.23 -15.67 37.94
CA GLN A 10 1.26 -16.28 37.03
C GLN A 10 0.79 -15.24 36.00
N ARG A 11 0.84 -15.59 34.70
CA ARG A 11 0.12 -14.88 33.64
C ARG A 11 -1.15 -15.67 33.28
N PRO A 12 -2.29 -15.00 33.02
CA PRO A 12 -3.52 -15.69 32.68
C PRO A 12 -3.46 -16.24 31.25
N THR A 13 -3.87 -17.49 31.13
CA THR A 13 -4.19 -18.22 29.90
C THR A 13 -5.43 -17.63 29.21
N VAL A 14 -5.33 -17.33 27.92
CA VAL A 14 -6.48 -17.13 27.04
C VAL A 14 -6.49 -18.27 26.01
N GLY A 15 -7.61 -18.99 25.97
CA GLY A 15 -7.80 -20.23 25.23
C GLY A 15 -7.82 -20.04 23.71
N GLY A 16 -7.19 -20.97 23.00
CA GLY A 16 -7.32 -21.14 21.57
C GLY A 16 -8.44 -22.12 21.23
N ALA A 17 -9.44 -21.66 20.49
CA ALA A 17 -10.40 -22.52 19.81
C ALA A 17 -9.77 -23.10 18.55
N ARG A 18 -9.80 -24.44 18.45
CA ARG A 18 -9.30 -25.24 17.33
C ARG A 18 -10.53 -25.61 16.49
N VAL A 19 -10.64 -25.09 15.27
CA VAL A 19 -11.61 -25.57 14.28
C VAL A 19 -10.85 -26.38 13.23
N ASN A 20 -11.28 -27.64 13.09
CA ASN A 20 -10.80 -28.61 12.12
C ASN A 20 -11.32 -28.26 10.73
N ASP A 21 -10.42 -28.14 9.76
CA ASP A 21 -10.76 -28.22 8.34
C ASP A 21 -10.21 -29.54 7.79
N ARG A 22 -11.11 -30.43 7.42
CA ARG A 22 -10.83 -31.61 6.60
C ARG A 22 -11.99 -31.86 5.68
N GLN A 23 -11.60 -32.07 4.43
CA GLN A 23 -12.28 -32.70 3.28
C GLN A 23 -12.68 -31.70 2.21
N SER A 24 -12.51 -31.95 0.93
CA SER A 24 -11.71 -32.86 0.12
C SER A 24 -11.89 -32.38 -1.30
N GLN A 25 -10.88 -32.58 -2.14
CA GLN A 25 -10.89 -32.30 -3.57
C GLN A 25 -12.01 -33.03 -4.33
N LEU A 26 -12.45 -32.47 -5.47
CA LEU A 26 -12.20 -33.08 -6.79
C LEU A 26 -12.67 -32.18 -7.95
N ILE A 27 -11.78 -32.11 -8.94
CA ILE A 27 -11.92 -31.47 -10.25
C ILE A 27 -12.74 -32.39 -11.16
N LEU A 28 -13.62 -31.85 -12.01
CA LEU A 28 -13.79 -32.34 -13.39
C LEU A 28 -14.18 -31.20 -14.33
N VAL A 29 -13.45 -31.19 -15.45
CA VAL A 29 -13.57 -30.36 -16.65
C VAL A 29 -14.84 -30.72 -17.42
N LEU A 30 -15.50 -29.74 -18.07
CA LEU A 30 -16.00 -29.82 -19.45
C LEU A 30 -16.76 -28.52 -19.82
N SER A 31 -16.31 -27.90 -20.91
CA SER A 31 -16.94 -26.82 -21.65
C SER A 31 -17.97 -27.38 -22.67
N PRO A 32 -18.46 -26.61 -23.64
CA PRO A 32 -19.61 -25.71 -23.58
C PRO A 32 -20.75 -26.18 -24.52
N SER A 33 -22.02 -25.91 -24.22
CA SER A 33 -23.07 -26.03 -25.24
C SER A 33 -24.38 -25.36 -24.83
N SER A 34 -24.87 -24.54 -25.77
CA SER A 34 -26.21 -24.00 -25.96
C SER A 34 -27.36 -24.58 -25.13
N SER A 35 -28.25 -23.73 -24.63
CA SER A 35 -29.51 -23.40 -25.30
C SER A 35 -30.46 -22.64 -24.36
N LEU A 36 -31.27 -21.79 -24.99
CA LEU A 36 -32.34 -21.00 -24.43
C LEU A 36 -33.30 -21.86 -23.60
N LEU A 37 -33.79 -21.35 -22.48
CA LEU A 37 -35.23 -21.19 -22.21
C LEU A 37 -35.43 -20.55 -20.84
N SER A 38 -36.33 -19.58 -20.85
CA SER A 38 -36.84 -18.78 -19.74
C SER A 38 -37.27 -19.60 -18.53
N PHE A 39 -36.77 -19.22 -17.34
CA PHE A 39 -37.43 -19.55 -16.08
C PHE A 39 -37.74 -18.27 -15.30
N SER A 40 -39.04 -18.08 -15.10
CA SER A 40 -39.69 -17.07 -14.28
C SER A 40 -39.10 -17.03 -12.87
N ARG A 41 -38.55 -15.88 -12.49
CA ARG A 41 -38.18 -15.58 -11.11
C ARG A 41 -39.32 -14.77 -10.51
N ALA A 42 -40.18 -15.46 -9.76
CA ALA A 42 -41.18 -14.83 -8.90
C ALA A 42 -40.47 -13.89 -7.92
N GLN A 43 -40.49 -12.60 -8.21
CA GLN A 43 -40.10 -11.59 -7.24
C GLN A 43 -41.16 -11.55 -6.15
N LEU A 44 -40.73 -11.72 -4.89
CA LEU A 44 -41.52 -11.30 -3.74
C LEU A 44 -41.86 -9.83 -3.92
N ARG A 45 -43.08 -9.58 -4.34
CA ARG A 45 -43.66 -8.26 -4.52
C ARG A 45 -43.94 -7.71 -3.12
N LEU A 46 -42.96 -7.06 -2.50
CA LEU A 46 -43.24 -6.22 -1.35
C LEU A 46 -44.20 -5.13 -1.84
N ARG A 47 -45.48 -5.24 -1.45
CA ARG A 47 -46.51 -4.22 -1.67
C ARG A 47 -46.06 -2.94 -0.95
N ARG A 48 -45.25 -2.11 -1.62
CA ARG A 48 -45.16 -0.69 -1.28
C ARG A 48 -46.53 -0.08 -1.56
N ARG A 49 -47.29 0.16 -0.49
CA ARG A 49 -48.47 1.05 -0.54
C ARG A 49 -47.97 2.40 -1.05
N LYS A 50 -48.36 2.78 -2.27
CA LYS A 50 -48.26 4.17 -2.72
C LYS A 50 -49.27 4.96 -1.90
N LEU A 51 -48.77 5.79 -0.98
CA LEU A 51 -49.56 6.89 -0.44
C LEU A 51 -49.57 7.99 -1.51
N THR A 52 -50.73 8.18 -2.13
CA THR A 52 -51.02 9.36 -2.94
C THR A 52 -51.32 10.51 -1.97
N GLY A 53 -50.30 11.33 -1.70
CA GLY A 53 -50.43 12.60 -0.99
C GLY A 53 -50.04 13.73 -1.93
N SER A 54 -51.03 14.54 -2.32
CA SER A 54 -50.86 15.81 -3.00
C SER A 54 -50.25 16.83 -2.04
N GLY A 55 -49.30 17.63 -2.52
CA GLY A 55 -48.76 18.80 -1.80
C GLY A 55 -47.26 18.73 -1.58
N GLY A 56 -46.52 19.59 -2.27
CA GLY A 56 -45.09 19.78 -2.06
C GLY A 56 -44.81 20.20 -0.62
N GLY A 57 -44.22 19.29 0.15
CA GLY A 57 -43.73 19.53 1.49
C GLY A 57 -42.55 18.61 1.70
N TRP A 58 -41.36 19.17 1.55
CA TRP A 58 -40.10 18.49 1.85
C TRP A 58 -40.20 17.84 3.25
N LEU A 59 -39.69 16.62 3.39
CA LEU A 59 -39.59 15.88 4.65
C LEU A 59 -38.72 16.65 5.66
N LEU A 60 -39.28 17.66 6.32
CA LEU A 60 -38.68 18.37 7.42
C LEU A 60 -38.82 17.49 8.68
N LEU A 61 -37.87 16.59 8.86
CA LEU A 61 -37.73 15.83 10.10
C LEU A 61 -37.37 16.79 11.25
N PRO A 62 -37.98 16.66 12.45
CA PRO A 62 -37.62 17.49 13.58
C PRO A 62 -36.15 17.27 13.93
N LYS A 63 -35.41 18.34 14.22
CA LYS A 63 -34.00 18.23 14.61
C LYS A 63 -33.92 17.53 15.98
N THR A 64 -33.44 16.29 15.98
CA THR A 64 -33.14 15.49 17.18
C THR A 64 -31.69 15.05 17.15
N SER A 65 -31.20 14.47 18.25
CA SER A 65 -29.84 13.91 18.36
C SER A 65 -29.51 12.83 17.33
N LEU A 66 -30.51 12.25 16.66
CA LEU A 66 -30.35 11.20 15.65
C LEU A 66 -30.87 11.60 14.26
N THR A 67 -31.36 12.84 14.09
CA THR A 67 -31.96 13.29 12.80
C THR A 67 -30.89 13.65 11.76
N SER A 68 -29.75 14.18 12.19
CA SER A 68 -28.59 14.42 11.33
C SER A 68 -27.42 13.56 11.83
N PRO A 69 -26.52 13.12 10.94
CA PRO A 69 -25.29 12.49 11.36
C PRO A 69 -24.50 13.39 12.33
N PRO A 70 -23.65 12.80 13.20
CA PRO A 70 -22.85 13.57 14.16
C PRO A 70 -21.74 14.40 13.49
N TYR A 71 -21.45 14.15 12.21
CA TYR A 71 -20.51 14.93 11.41
C TYR A 71 -21.22 16.05 10.64
N PRO A 72 -20.55 17.21 10.43
CA PRO A 72 -21.13 18.31 9.69
C PRO A 72 -21.37 17.92 8.22
N GLU A 73 -22.41 18.49 7.63
CA GLU A 73 -22.66 18.37 6.19
C GLU A 73 -21.67 19.26 5.43
N ILE A 74 -20.83 18.65 4.60
CA ILE A 74 -19.82 19.33 3.78
C ILE A 74 -20.38 19.46 2.36
N LYS A 75 -20.47 20.70 1.85
CA LYS A 75 -20.81 20.95 0.44
C LYS A 75 -19.52 21.13 -0.34
N LEU A 76 -19.37 20.33 -1.39
CA LEU A 76 -18.25 20.46 -2.32
C LEU A 76 -18.45 21.70 -3.22
N PRO A 77 -17.37 22.37 -3.64
CA PRO A 77 -17.43 23.46 -4.62
C PRO A 77 -17.91 22.95 -5.99
N ASP A 78 -18.26 23.88 -6.88
CA ASP A 78 -18.63 23.54 -8.26
C ASP A 78 -17.38 23.03 -9.03
N PRO A 79 -17.48 21.95 -9.81
CA PRO A 79 -16.32 21.37 -10.50
C PRO A 79 -15.62 22.30 -11.49
N LEU A 80 -16.31 23.31 -12.04
CA LEU A 80 -15.69 24.28 -12.95
C LEU A 80 -14.77 25.25 -12.20
N GLU A 81 -15.27 25.82 -11.10
CA GLU A 81 -14.49 26.72 -10.23
C GLU A 81 -13.28 25.98 -9.61
N GLU A 82 -13.49 24.73 -9.20
CA GLU A 82 -12.42 23.87 -8.67
C GLU A 82 -11.33 23.61 -9.71
N ALA A 83 -11.70 23.33 -10.96
CA ALA A 83 -10.74 23.10 -12.03
C ALA A 83 -9.89 24.33 -12.37
N GLU A 84 -10.47 25.54 -12.34
CA GLU A 84 -9.73 26.79 -12.51
C GLU A 84 -8.76 27.03 -11.36
N HIS A 85 -9.20 26.80 -10.13
CA HIS A 85 -8.34 26.93 -8.95
C HIS A 85 -7.17 25.94 -8.97
N HIS A 86 -7.43 24.68 -9.36
CA HIS A 86 -6.39 23.66 -9.50
C HIS A 86 -5.35 24.05 -10.55
N ARG A 87 -5.78 24.60 -11.70
CA ARG A 87 -4.85 25.09 -12.74
C ARG A 87 -3.97 26.23 -12.23
N GLU A 88 -4.53 27.18 -11.49
CA GLU A 88 -3.77 28.28 -10.91
C GLU A 88 -2.71 27.78 -9.91
N ILE A 89 -3.06 26.81 -9.07
CA ILE A 89 -2.12 26.19 -8.13
C ILE A 89 -0.99 25.46 -8.88
N VAL A 90 -1.33 24.65 -9.90
CA VAL A 90 -0.34 23.92 -10.70
C VAL A 90 0.63 24.88 -11.39
N GLN A 91 0.14 25.99 -11.93
CA GLN A 91 0.99 27.03 -12.52
C GLN A 91 1.97 27.63 -11.49
N LYS A 92 1.50 28.02 -10.31
CA LYS A 92 2.36 28.54 -9.23
C LYS A 92 3.42 27.53 -8.80
N VAL A 93 3.06 26.25 -8.69
CA VAL A 93 4.01 25.19 -8.33
C VAL A 93 5.07 25.01 -9.43
N ASN A 94 4.67 25.01 -10.71
CA ASN A 94 5.61 24.95 -11.83
C ASN A 94 6.58 26.13 -11.83
N GLU A 95 6.10 27.35 -11.53
CA GLU A 95 6.96 28.54 -11.41
C GLU A 95 7.99 28.36 -10.28
N LEU A 96 7.58 27.89 -9.10
CA LEU A 96 8.49 27.64 -7.98
C LEU A 96 9.54 26.57 -8.31
N ILE A 97 9.14 25.51 -9.00
CA ILE A 97 10.04 24.46 -9.48
C ILE A 97 11.03 25.03 -10.49
N ALA A 98 10.55 25.80 -11.46
CA ALA A 98 11.39 26.42 -12.50
C ALA A 98 12.38 27.44 -11.92
N MET A 99 11.98 28.19 -10.88
CA MET A 99 12.86 29.11 -10.15
C MET A 99 13.85 28.39 -9.22
N GLY A 100 13.75 27.06 -9.06
CA GLY A 100 14.60 26.30 -8.14
C GLY A 100 14.34 26.62 -6.67
N GLN A 101 13.17 27.19 -6.34
CA GLN A 101 12.79 27.58 -4.98
C GLN A 101 12.26 26.40 -4.18
N TYR A 102 13.06 25.34 -4.08
CA TYR A 102 12.77 24.16 -3.29
C TYR A 102 13.98 23.76 -2.44
N GLY A 103 13.69 23.17 -1.28
CA GLY A 103 14.72 22.68 -0.36
C GLY A 103 15.20 21.27 -0.72
N ARG A 104 15.62 20.52 0.30
CA ARG A 104 15.99 19.12 0.14
C ARG A 104 14.77 18.29 -0.26
N LEU A 105 14.83 17.68 -1.45
CA LEU A 105 13.79 16.80 -1.95
C LEU A 105 13.87 15.41 -1.31
N PHE A 106 12.72 14.77 -1.18
CA PHE A 106 12.62 13.35 -0.88
C PHE A 106 11.70 12.71 -1.91
N ALA A 107 11.93 11.43 -2.19
CA ALA A 107 11.11 10.66 -3.10
C ALA A 107 10.71 9.33 -2.48
N VAL A 108 9.62 8.71 -2.95
CA VAL A 108 9.30 7.32 -2.59
C VAL A 108 9.45 6.39 -3.78
N VAL A 109 10.56 5.66 -3.82
CA VAL A 109 10.91 4.80 -4.96
C VAL A 109 10.43 3.37 -4.71
N HIS A 110 9.81 2.77 -5.73
CA HIS A 110 9.48 1.35 -5.71
C HIS A 110 10.58 0.56 -6.40
N PHE A 111 11.43 -0.07 -5.61
CA PHE A 111 12.58 -0.82 -6.07
C PHE A 111 12.67 -2.18 -5.38
N ALA A 112 13.00 -3.24 -6.14
CA ALA A 112 13.08 -4.62 -5.65
C ALA A 112 11.83 -5.08 -4.86
N SER A 113 10.64 -4.75 -5.38
CA SER A 113 9.33 -5.09 -4.79
C SER A 113 9.08 -4.49 -3.39
N ARG A 114 9.77 -3.39 -3.06
CA ARG A 114 9.58 -2.62 -1.83
C ARG A 114 9.56 -1.13 -2.15
N GLN A 115 8.85 -0.37 -1.32
CA GLN A 115 8.86 1.08 -1.37
C GLN A 115 9.91 1.61 -0.40
N TRP A 116 10.68 2.60 -0.84
CA TRP A 116 11.74 3.24 -0.08
C TRP A 116 11.51 4.73 -0.07
N LYS A 117 11.39 5.33 1.12
CA LYS A 117 11.52 6.78 1.25
C LYS A 117 13.00 7.12 1.20
N VAL A 118 13.38 7.96 0.25
CA VAL A 118 14.78 8.28 -0.05
C VAL A 118 14.98 9.79 -0.13
N THR A 119 16.15 10.23 0.29
CA THR A 119 16.67 11.59 0.05
C THR A 119 18.02 11.49 -0.66
N SER A 120 18.53 12.63 -1.14
CA SER A 120 19.88 12.69 -1.68
C SER A 120 20.90 12.21 -0.64
N GLU A 121 21.89 11.44 -1.11
CA GLU A 121 23.00 10.87 -0.32
C GLU A 121 22.64 9.70 0.61
N ASP A 122 21.38 9.27 0.66
CA ASP A 122 20.97 8.13 1.47
C ASP A 122 21.53 6.80 0.94
N LEU A 123 21.75 5.87 1.87
CA LEU A 123 22.14 4.49 1.57
C LEU A 123 20.93 3.56 1.69
N ILE A 124 20.77 2.68 0.70
CA ILE A 124 19.72 1.66 0.64
C ILE A 124 20.37 0.29 0.62
N LEU A 125 20.07 -0.53 1.63
CA LEU A 125 20.47 -1.94 1.67
C LEU A 125 19.39 -2.81 1.04
N LEU A 126 19.75 -3.49 -0.03
CA LEU A 126 18.91 -4.45 -0.73
C LEU A 126 19.31 -5.86 -0.34
N ASN A 127 18.33 -6.74 -0.10
CA ASN A 127 18.57 -8.15 0.21
C ASN A 127 18.54 -9.04 -1.04
N ASN A 128 18.97 -8.49 -2.17
CA ASN A 128 19.04 -9.16 -3.47
C ASN A 128 20.32 -8.73 -4.17
N ASP A 129 20.80 -9.56 -5.08
CA ASP A 129 21.80 -9.15 -6.07
C ASP A 129 21.13 -8.38 -7.22
N ILE A 130 21.79 -7.32 -7.68
CA ILE A 130 21.36 -6.54 -8.84
C ILE A 130 22.33 -6.84 -9.99
N PRO A 131 21.86 -7.01 -11.23
CA PRO A 131 22.72 -7.18 -12.40
C PRO A 131 23.38 -5.85 -12.83
N ALA A 132 24.17 -5.25 -11.93
CA ALA A 132 24.97 -4.05 -12.14
C ALA A 132 26.26 -4.19 -11.32
N GLU A 133 27.37 -3.64 -11.79
CA GLU A 133 28.66 -3.70 -11.11
C GLU A 133 28.80 -2.59 -10.06
N CYS A 134 29.76 -2.74 -9.14
CA CYS A 134 30.08 -1.67 -8.19
C CYS A 134 30.60 -0.44 -8.96
N GLY A 135 30.02 0.73 -8.71
CA GLY A 135 30.27 1.98 -9.43
C GLY A 135 29.25 2.30 -10.52
N ASP A 136 28.39 1.36 -10.91
CA ASP A 136 27.37 1.61 -11.93
C ASP A 136 26.28 2.55 -11.43
N ARG A 137 25.84 3.44 -12.33
CA ARG A 137 24.73 4.37 -12.09
C ARG A 137 23.42 3.78 -12.60
N ILE A 138 22.43 3.70 -11.73
CA ILE A 138 21.11 3.18 -11.99
C ILE A 138 20.10 4.33 -11.87
N ARG A 139 19.27 4.51 -12.90
CA ARG A 139 18.11 5.40 -12.84
C ARG A 139 16.90 4.61 -12.34
N MET A 140 16.27 5.09 -11.27
CA MET A 140 15.06 4.47 -10.74
C MET A 140 13.83 5.02 -11.49
N GLU A 141 13.14 4.17 -12.26
CA GLU A 141 11.99 4.59 -13.06
C GLU A 141 10.70 4.76 -12.25
N LYS A 142 10.45 3.87 -11.29
CA LYS A 142 9.18 3.83 -10.56
C LYS A 142 9.28 4.64 -9.27
N VAL A 143 9.07 5.95 -9.40
CA VAL A 143 8.99 6.89 -8.27
C VAL A 143 7.50 7.22 -8.03
N ASN A 144 7.07 7.14 -6.78
CA ASN A 144 5.78 7.63 -6.30
C ASN A 144 6.09 8.73 -5.28
N ASP A 145 5.51 9.92 -5.41
CA ASP A 145 5.67 10.94 -4.38
C ASP A 145 4.34 11.17 -3.69
N PHE A 146 4.36 11.22 -2.35
CA PHE A 146 3.15 11.46 -1.56
C PHE A 146 2.74 12.95 -1.55
N THR A 147 3.57 13.87 -2.04
CA THR A 147 3.24 15.31 -2.07
C THR A 147 2.54 15.73 -3.37
N LEU A 148 2.78 15.00 -4.46
CA LEU A 148 2.11 15.17 -5.75
C LEU A 148 1.11 13.99 -5.94
N LEU A 149 0.30 13.67 -4.94
CA LEU A 149 -0.58 12.49 -4.98
C LEU A 149 -1.59 12.60 -6.13
N GLU A 150 -1.48 11.75 -7.18
CA GLU A 150 -2.68 11.23 -7.89
C GLU A 150 -2.47 10.09 -8.89
N SER A 151 -1.25 9.72 -9.31
CA SER A 151 -1.08 8.58 -10.22
C SER A 151 0.06 7.65 -9.82
N HIS A 152 -0.19 6.35 -9.97
CA HIS A 152 0.62 5.27 -9.40
C HIS A 152 2.02 5.11 -10.03
N CYS A 153 2.33 5.89 -11.07
CA CYS A 153 3.64 6.06 -11.69
C CYS A 153 3.69 7.46 -12.31
N TRP A 154 4.68 8.28 -11.97
CA TRP A 154 4.94 9.52 -12.69
C TRP A 154 5.33 9.26 -14.14
N GLY A 155 5.06 10.23 -15.01
CA GLY A 155 5.70 10.29 -16.32
C GLY A 155 7.22 10.29 -16.11
N LYS A 156 7.95 9.51 -16.92
CA LYS A 156 9.41 9.35 -16.80
C LYS A 156 10.18 10.68 -16.79
N ASP A 157 9.55 11.74 -17.28
CA ASP A 157 10.14 13.05 -17.47
C ASP A 157 9.96 13.98 -16.26
N LEU A 158 9.06 13.68 -15.31
CA LEU A 158 8.82 14.57 -14.18
C LEU A 158 9.91 14.46 -13.10
N VAL A 159 10.30 13.24 -12.73
CA VAL A 159 11.26 13.01 -11.64
C VAL A 159 12.37 12.07 -12.10
N ARG A 160 13.62 12.44 -11.82
CA ARG A 160 14.81 11.64 -12.09
C ARG A 160 15.53 11.35 -10.77
N VAL A 161 15.52 10.09 -10.36
CA VAL A 161 16.29 9.60 -9.21
C VAL A 161 17.45 8.77 -9.72
N GLU A 162 18.66 9.21 -9.42
CA GLU A 162 19.89 8.47 -9.73
C GLU A 162 20.48 7.84 -8.49
N ALA A 163 20.94 6.60 -8.63
CA ALA A 163 21.64 5.89 -7.58
C ALA A 163 22.90 5.21 -8.11
N THR A 164 23.89 5.01 -7.26
CA THR A 164 25.13 4.28 -7.59
C THR A 164 25.21 3.03 -6.73
N VAL A 165 25.64 1.91 -7.33
CA VAL A 165 26.00 0.70 -6.57
C VAL A 165 27.33 0.95 -5.86
N ILE A 166 27.35 0.89 -4.53
CA ILE A 166 28.60 1.04 -3.76
C ILE A 166 29.28 -0.30 -3.57
N GLU A 167 28.55 -1.23 -2.96
CA GLU A 167 29.10 -2.52 -2.55
C GLU A 167 28.09 -3.64 -2.76
N LYS A 168 28.63 -4.81 -3.03
CA LYS A 168 27.93 -6.09 -3.00
C LYS A 168 28.55 -6.92 -1.90
N THR A 169 27.72 -7.36 -0.97
CA THR A 169 28.13 -8.09 0.22
C THR A 169 27.19 -9.26 0.49
N GLU A 170 27.51 -10.07 1.47
CA GLU A 170 26.67 -11.14 1.95
C GLU A 170 26.08 -10.78 3.32
N SER A 171 24.83 -11.14 3.56
CA SER A 171 24.19 -10.94 4.85
C SER A 171 24.88 -11.77 5.93
N TRP A 172 24.82 -11.31 7.17
CA TRP A 172 25.22 -12.13 8.31
C TRP A 172 24.54 -13.52 8.30
N PRO A 173 25.25 -14.59 8.72
CA PRO A 173 24.76 -15.95 8.61
C PRO A 173 23.57 -16.20 9.55
N LYS A 174 22.39 -16.39 8.96
CA LYS A 174 21.14 -16.68 9.69
C LYS A 174 20.99 -18.18 9.89
N ILE A 175 20.92 -18.62 11.13
CA ILE A 175 20.72 -20.04 11.45
C ILE A 175 19.22 -20.35 11.43
N ARG A 176 18.80 -21.21 10.49
CA ARG A 176 17.47 -21.81 10.45
C ARG A 176 17.52 -23.22 11.01
N MET A 177 16.97 -23.40 12.20
CA MET A 177 16.85 -24.71 12.88
C MET A 177 15.41 -25.21 12.84
N ILE A 178 15.20 -26.42 12.31
CA ILE A 178 13.90 -27.11 12.36
C ILE A 178 14.04 -28.33 13.26
N ILE A 179 13.18 -28.42 14.25
CA ILE A 179 13.07 -29.56 15.17
C ILE A 179 11.62 -30.04 15.15
N ARG A 180 11.39 -31.33 14.93
CA ARG A 180 10.06 -31.94 15.08
C ARG A 180 9.97 -32.66 16.43
N ARG A 181 8.94 -32.34 17.21
CA ARG A 181 8.72 -32.98 18.53
C ARG A 181 8.35 -34.45 18.35
N LYS A 182 8.80 -35.30 19.28
CA LYS A 182 8.58 -36.76 19.27
C LYS A 182 9.02 -37.45 17.97
N SER A 183 9.99 -36.84 17.30
CA SER A 183 10.70 -37.37 16.14
C SER A 183 12.18 -37.07 16.35
N ASN A 184 13.07 -37.93 15.84
CA ASN A 184 14.51 -37.64 15.82
C ASN A 184 14.90 -36.65 14.70
N TYR A 185 13.93 -35.99 14.08
CA TYR A 185 14.17 -35.03 13.02
C TYR A 185 14.64 -33.68 13.58
N LYS A 186 15.92 -33.38 13.35
CA LYS A 186 16.57 -32.08 13.61
C LYS A 186 17.37 -31.69 12.37
N LYS A 187 17.11 -30.51 11.80
CA LYS A 187 17.81 -29.99 10.63
C LYS A 187 18.27 -28.55 10.88
N LYS A 188 19.57 -28.31 10.79
CA LYS A 188 20.19 -26.98 10.85
C LYS A 188 20.59 -26.56 9.43
N THR A 189 20.26 -25.34 9.05
CA THR A 189 20.69 -24.73 7.79
C THR A 189 21.18 -23.33 8.08
N ILE A 190 22.37 -22.97 7.57
CA ILE A 190 22.89 -21.61 7.63
C ILE A 190 22.47 -20.94 6.33
N LEU A 191 21.79 -19.80 6.44
CA LEU A 191 21.30 -19.02 5.32
C LEU A 191 22.09 -17.72 5.24
N ILE A 192 22.72 -17.50 4.10
CA ILE A 192 23.44 -16.29 3.75
C ILE A 192 22.78 -15.75 2.48
N GLN A 193 22.37 -14.48 2.51
CA GLN A 193 21.65 -13.83 1.41
C GLN A 193 22.58 -12.80 0.75
N PRO A 194 22.62 -12.70 -0.59
CA PRO A 194 23.33 -11.62 -1.23
C PRO A 194 22.68 -10.29 -0.89
N GLN A 195 23.49 -9.26 -0.68
CA GLN A 195 23.08 -7.92 -0.37
C GLN A 195 23.80 -6.92 -1.27
N THR A 196 23.09 -5.86 -1.65
CA THR A 196 23.65 -4.77 -2.45
C THR A 196 23.36 -3.45 -1.75
N VAL A 197 24.36 -2.57 -1.63
CA VAL A 197 24.16 -1.23 -1.10
C VAL A 197 24.16 -0.23 -2.26
N LEU A 198 23.08 0.53 -2.34
CA LEU A 198 22.95 1.65 -3.26
C LEU A 198 23.10 2.96 -2.50
N ARG A 199 23.70 3.97 -3.13
CA ARG A 199 23.65 5.36 -2.69
C ARG A 199 22.83 6.17 -3.64
N ILE A 200 21.90 6.97 -3.12
CA ILE A 200 21.17 7.96 -3.92
C ILE A 200 22.08 9.15 -4.18
N ASN A 201 22.27 9.49 -5.45
CA ASN A 201 23.11 10.61 -5.86
C ASN A 201 22.30 11.91 -5.82
N SER A 202 21.27 11.98 -6.67
CA SER A 202 20.43 13.16 -6.84
C SER A 202 18.97 12.76 -7.06
N ILE A 203 18.08 13.67 -6.69
CA ILE A 203 16.66 13.65 -6.97
C ILE A 203 16.38 14.96 -7.71
N GLU A 204 16.09 14.88 -8.99
CA GLU A 204 15.81 16.02 -9.85
C GLU A 204 14.34 16.02 -10.26
N ILE A 205 13.74 17.20 -10.32
CA ILE A 205 12.35 17.42 -10.73
C ILE A 205 12.30 18.39 -11.91
N ALA A 206 11.48 18.08 -12.92
CA ALA A 206 11.25 18.93 -14.08
C ALA A 206 9.93 19.72 -13.94
N PRO A 207 9.85 20.98 -14.42
CA PRO A 207 8.64 21.80 -14.37
C PRO A 207 7.66 21.44 -15.50
N VAL A 208 7.20 20.18 -15.54
CA VAL A 208 6.30 19.65 -16.59
C VAL A 208 4.94 19.20 -16.03
N LEU A 209 4.46 19.83 -14.96
CA LEU A 209 3.12 19.54 -14.44
C LEU A 209 2.06 20.10 -15.39
N SER A 210 1.08 19.29 -15.76
CA SER A 210 -0.03 19.62 -16.68
C SER A 210 -1.35 19.72 -15.93
#